data_AF-A0A959U091-F1
#
_entry.id   AF-A0A959U091-F1
#
_cell.length_a   1.000
_cell.length_b   1.000
_cell.length_c   1.000
_cell.angle_alpha   90.00
_cell.angle_beta   90.00
_cell.angle_gamma   90.00
#
_symmetry.space_group_name_H-M   'P 1'
#
loop_
_entity.id
_entity.type
_entity.pdbx_description
1 polymer ?
#
loop_
_entity_poly.entity_id
_entity_poly.type
_entity_poly.pdbx_seq_one_letter_code
_entity_poly.pdbx_strand_id
1 'polypeptide(L)'
;MEQIIQSLRSIPADRISFEEVGRVLYQTDPASYPYAEHLPEKVTTGYSRKIVTLDPIECLVLYWSPGAASAVHFHEGFWGYVAVVRGICQNVEYAMKDGILRETSITTVHAGGIVPEQDNIIHTIRNGSETQPLITVHFYHPALVNLDGLQIYDLANGRIGILNDQAASASWDEPVSSFSRITDHAFSYDTSGDDEPASHIIRPLIPKPDATTISNMLEAYYDDQATMYDYLDQAYASRKLYIEGINSRIAGHLQQAGNVDRLLAMACGTGRRATEIRTLSGQDYQIIGVDLSKEMVEQAKDRDLEIMHASWNDFELHLSGKFDILTTLYAFGHLSCHEVRVDYLRRLLRLAKQGALLFVDVFNLDDQTEWGPLIREMHRKLHLKHFNYESGDVFYSRNRHDHLAYLHYFTETEIRKLVAESGWKIRSLEYVGYSNHPGETSSSDSGNIFLVLEA
;
A
#
# COMPACT_ATOMS: atom_id res chain seq x y z
N MET A 1 -19.37 24.21 3.43
CA MET A 1 -20.26 23.14 3.86
C MET A 1 -21.60 23.14 3.13
N GLU A 2 -22.27 24.29 2.98
CA GLU A 2 -23.64 24.36 2.49
C GLU A 2 -23.88 23.70 1.12
N GLN A 3 -22.98 23.90 0.15
CA GLN A 3 -23.10 23.28 -1.18
C GLN A 3 -23.10 21.74 -1.11
N ILE A 4 -22.26 21.13 -0.27
CA ILE A 4 -22.21 19.67 -0.09
C ILE A 4 -23.53 19.18 0.50
N ILE A 5 -24.03 19.87 1.53
CA ILE A 5 -25.31 19.54 2.16
C ILE A 5 -26.48 19.69 1.16
N GLN A 6 -26.46 20.73 0.32
CA GLN A 6 -27.45 20.90 -0.74
C GLN A 6 -27.39 19.78 -1.77
N SER A 7 -26.19 19.33 -2.16
CA SER A 7 -26.03 18.15 -3.03
C SER A 7 -26.57 16.89 -2.38
N LEU A 8 -26.32 16.66 -1.09
CA LEU A 8 -26.87 15.51 -0.35
C LEU A 8 -28.40 15.58 -0.25
N ARG A 9 -28.98 16.78 -0.04
CA ARG A 9 -30.44 17.02 -0.06
C ARG A 9 -31.10 16.73 -1.40
N SER A 10 -30.34 16.72 -2.49
CA SER A 10 -30.88 16.38 -3.81
C SER A 10 -31.11 14.87 -4.00
N ILE A 11 -30.57 14.04 -3.10
CA ILE A 11 -30.81 12.59 -3.09
C ILE A 11 -32.23 12.35 -2.55
N PRO A 12 -33.12 11.67 -3.29
CA PRO A 12 -34.44 11.30 -2.77
C PRO A 12 -34.32 10.44 -1.52
N ALA A 13 -35.19 10.67 -0.52
CA ALA A 13 -35.10 10.01 0.78
C ALA A 13 -35.17 8.46 0.70
N ASP A 14 -35.94 7.93 -0.26
CA ASP A 14 -36.05 6.48 -0.54
C ASP A 14 -34.83 5.90 -1.27
N ARG A 15 -33.86 6.74 -1.62
CA ARG A 15 -32.65 6.39 -2.37
C ARG A 15 -31.36 6.76 -1.65
N ILE A 16 -31.43 7.20 -0.39
CA ILE A 16 -30.22 7.42 0.39
C ILE A 16 -29.57 6.06 0.64
N SER A 17 -28.44 5.85 -0.03
CA SER A 17 -27.61 4.66 0.11
C SER A 17 -26.15 5.06 0.26
N PHE A 18 -25.33 4.12 0.70
CA PHE A 18 -23.89 4.29 0.81
C PHE A 18 -23.30 4.81 -0.50
N GLU A 19 -23.60 4.14 -1.62
CA GLU A 19 -23.10 4.47 -2.95
C GLU A 19 -23.52 5.84 -3.45
N GLU A 20 -24.79 6.23 -3.25
CA GLU A 20 -25.29 7.54 -3.71
C GLU A 20 -24.67 8.69 -2.92
N VAL A 21 -24.44 8.51 -1.62
CA VAL A 21 -23.76 9.49 -0.77
C VAL A 21 -22.29 9.59 -1.16
N GLY A 22 -21.60 8.46 -1.29
CA GLY A 22 -20.23 8.40 -1.78
C GLY A 22 -20.09 9.14 -3.12
N ARG A 23 -21.00 8.88 -4.08
CA ARG A 23 -21.01 9.56 -5.39
C ARG A 23 -21.07 11.08 -5.27
N VAL A 24 -21.76 11.63 -4.28
CA VAL A 24 -21.77 13.09 -4.03
C VAL A 24 -20.46 13.54 -3.40
N LEU A 25 -19.97 12.84 -2.37
CA LEU A 25 -18.77 13.24 -1.63
C LEU A 25 -17.51 13.16 -2.50
N TYR A 26 -17.40 12.19 -3.40
CA TYR A 26 -16.26 12.08 -4.32
C TYR A 26 -16.29 13.09 -5.50
N GLN A 27 -17.25 14.01 -5.59
CA GLN A 27 -17.28 15.02 -6.67
C GLN A 27 -16.34 16.21 -6.43
N THR A 28 -15.94 16.42 -5.18
CA THR A 28 -15.17 17.59 -4.75
C THR A 28 -14.06 17.16 -3.83
N ASP A 29 -12.87 17.75 -3.98
CA ASP A 29 -11.73 17.47 -3.11
C ASP A 29 -12.07 17.77 -1.64
N PRO A 30 -12.03 16.79 -0.73
CA PRO A 30 -12.22 16.99 0.70
C PRO A 30 -11.37 18.13 1.30
N ALA A 31 -10.14 18.34 0.82
CA ALA A 31 -9.28 19.42 1.31
C ALA A 31 -9.87 20.81 1.05
N SER A 32 -10.81 20.92 0.10
CA SER A 32 -11.51 22.17 -0.25
C SER A 32 -12.81 22.38 0.53
N TYR A 33 -13.24 21.42 1.36
CA TYR A 33 -14.51 21.52 2.07
C TYR A 33 -14.51 22.72 3.02
N PRO A 34 -15.48 23.65 2.92
CA PRO A 34 -15.50 24.80 3.82
C PRO A 34 -15.96 24.33 5.20
N TYR A 35 -15.04 24.27 6.17
CA TYR A 35 -15.30 23.78 7.53
C TYR A 35 -15.14 24.85 8.63
N ALA A 36 -14.51 26.00 8.34
CA ALA A 36 -14.04 26.94 9.36
C ALA A 36 -15.14 27.43 10.32
N GLU A 37 -16.33 27.77 9.80
CA GLU A 37 -17.49 28.23 10.60
C GLU A 37 -18.11 27.10 11.47
N HIS A 38 -17.80 25.86 11.14
CA HIS A 38 -18.27 24.66 11.81
C HIS A 38 -17.20 24.00 12.68
N LEU A 39 -16.01 24.61 12.82
CA LEU A 39 -14.97 24.05 13.67
C LEU A 39 -15.44 24.07 15.15
N PRO A 40 -15.41 22.94 15.87
CA PRO A 40 -15.69 22.91 17.31
C PRO A 40 -14.58 23.60 18.11
N GLU A 41 -14.80 23.73 19.43
CA GLU A 41 -13.77 24.24 20.35
C GLU A 41 -12.53 23.34 20.30
N LYS A 42 -11.34 23.95 20.24
CA LYS A 42 -10.09 23.20 20.22
C LYS A 42 -9.81 22.66 21.61
N VAL A 43 -9.57 21.36 21.69
CA VAL A 43 -9.19 20.66 22.92
C VAL A 43 -7.70 20.34 22.94
N THR A 44 -7.12 20.23 24.13
CA THR A 44 -5.72 19.86 24.32
C THR A 44 -5.49 18.35 24.29
N THR A 45 -6.54 17.58 24.59
CA THR A 45 -6.53 16.11 24.64
C THR A 45 -7.82 15.57 24.02
N GLY A 46 -7.73 14.46 23.32
CA GLY A 46 -8.90 13.82 22.67
C GLY A 46 -9.42 14.64 21.48
N TYR A 47 -10.73 14.61 21.28
CA TYR A 47 -11.38 15.29 20.17
C TYR A 47 -12.66 15.99 20.61
N SER A 48 -13.09 16.96 19.81
CA SER A 48 -14.36 17.67 19.98
C SER A 48 -15.14 17.62 18.68
N ARG A 49 -16.47 17.73 18.75
CA ARG A 49 -17.37 17.63 17.60
C ARG A 49 -18.40 18.75 17.57
N LYS A 50 -18.79 19.17 16.36
CA LYS A 50 -19.91 20.10 16.13
C LYS A 50 -20.79 19.56 15.01
N ILE A 51 -22.04 19.26 15.35
CA ILE A 51 -23.06 18.86 14.36
C ILE A 51 -23.39 20.07 13.48
N VAL A 52 -23.36 19.86 12.17
CA VAL A 52 -23.76 20.84 11.16
C VAL A 52 -25.22 20.64 10.77
N THR A 53 -25.62 19.39 10.51
CA THR A 53 -27.01 19.02 10.23
C THR A 53 -27.25 17.55 10.56
N LEU A 54 -28.51 17.17 10.83
CA LEU A 54 -28.95 15.78 11.00
C LEU A 54 -29.74 15.28 9.78
N ASP A 55 -30.14 16.17 8.87
CA ASP A 55 -31.05 15.87 7.76
C ASP A 55 -30.47 16.36 6.42
N PRO A 56 -30.47 15.52 5.36
CA PRO A 56 -31.01 14.14 5.30
C PRO A 56 -30.04 13.07 5.83
N ILE A 57 -28.80 13.48 6.11
CA ILE A 57 -27.69 12.66 6.58
C ILE A 57 -27.01 13.49 7.65
N GLU A 58 -26.59 12.86 8.75
CA GLU A 58 -25.82 13.58 9.76
C GLU A 58 -24.51 14.04 9.15
N CYS A 59 -24.19 15.33 9.33
CA CYS A 59 -22.91 15.92 8.96
C CYS A 59 -22.35 16.64 10.18
N LEU A 60 -21.11 16.34 10.56
CA LEU A 60 -20.44 16.92 11.71
C LEU A 60 -18.96 17.15 11.41
N VAL A 61 -18.39 18.18 12.05
CA VAL A 61 -16.96 18.50 11.97
C VAL A 61 -16.30 18.13 13.28
N LEU A 62 -15.18 17.41 13.20
CA LEU A 62 -14.38 17.02 14.35
C LEU A 62 -13.02 17.72 14.32
N TYR A 63 -12.59 18.17 15.50
CA TYR A 63 -11.22 18.59 15.76
C TYR A 63 -10.55 17.56 16.66
N TRP A 64 -9.37 17.08 16.25
CA TRP A 64 -8.60 16.08 16.97
C TRP A 64 -7.29 16.72 17.43
N SER A 65 -6.98 16.66 18.72
CA SER A 65 -5.65 17.06 19.20
C SER A 65 -4.57 16.15 18.62
N PRO A 66 -3.28 16.54 18.63
CA PRO A 66 -2.19 15.63 18.28
C PRO A 66 -2.28 14.31 19.06
N GLY A 67 -2.07 13.19 18.36
CA GLY A 67 -2.17 11.82 18.90
C GLY A 67 -3.56 11.37 19.37
N ALA A 68 -4.60 12.19 19.22
CA ALA A 68 -5.94 11.84 19.67
C ALA A 68 -6.52 10.64 18.91
N ALA A 69 -7.29 9.80 19.60
CA ALA A 69 -8.00 8.66 19.03
C ALA A 69 -9.41 8.58 19.59
N SER A 70 -10.34 8.03 18.80
CA SER A 70 -11.62 7.56 19.33
C SER A 70 -11.42 6.24 20.06
N ALA A 71 -12.37 5.83 20.91
CA ALA A 71 -12.45 4.43 21.30
C ALA A 71 -12.59 3.53 20.06
N VAL A 72 -12.16 2.28 20.16
CA VAL A 72 -12.54 1.26 19.19
C VAL A 72 -14.04 1.05 19.32
N HIS A 73 -14.79 1.16 18.23
CA HIS A 73 -16.25 1.11 18.27
C HIS A 73 -16.84 0.35 17.09
N PHE A 74 -18.05 -0.18 17.29
CA PHE A 74 -18.77 -0.99 16.31
C PHE A 74 -19.87 -0.16 15.63
N HIS A 75 -19.87 -0.14 14.31
CA HIS A 75 -20.95 0.44 13.51
C HIS A 75 -22.03 -0.62 13.32
N GLU A 76 -23.07 -0.60 14.16
CA GLU A 76 -24.21 -1.53 14.07
C GLU A 76 -25.47 -0.77 13.62
N GLY A 77 -25.91 -1.03 12.38
CA GLY A 77 -27.14 -0.44 11.83
C GLY A 77 -26.97 0.96 11.25
N PHE A 78 -25.73 1.43 11.06
CA PHE A 78 -25.41 2.68 10.38
C PHE A 78 -24.10 2.57 9.61
N TRP A 79 -23.91 3.48 8.65
CA TRP A 79 -22.70 3.59 7.83
C TRP A 79 -22.33 5.05 7.62
N GLY A 80 -21.14 5.30 7.11
CA GLY A 80 -20.68 6.66 6.90
C GLY A 80 -19.45 6.86 6.03
N TYR A 81 -19.00 8.12 6.03
CA TYR A 81 -17.78 8.56 5.37
C TYR A 81 -17.06 9.57 6.26
N VAL A 82 -15.74 9.41 6.40
CA VAL A 82 -14.86 10.40 7.04
C VAL A 82 -14.02 11.10 6.00
N ALA A 83 -14.36 12.34 5.70
CA ALA A 83 -13.57 13.20 4.82
C ALA A 83 -12.47 13.90 5.62
N VAL A 84 -11.21 13.72 5.22
CA VAL A 84 -10.06 14.38 5.85
C VAL A 84 -9.83 15.72 5.18
N VAL A 85 -10.14 16.80 5.90
CA VAL A 85 -10.02 18.17 5.36
C VAL A 85 -8.68 18.81 5.72
N ARG A 86 -8.03 18.35 6.81
CA ARG A 86 -6.68 18.79 7.21
C ARG A 86 -6.01 17.76 8.12
N GLY A 87 -4.72 17.51 7.92
CA GLY A 87 -3.91 16.66 8.79
C GLY A 87 -3.79 15.23 8.27
N ILE A 88 -3.53 14.29 9.18
CA ILE A 88 -3.32 12.88 8.89
C ILE A 88 -4.26 12.07 9.77
N CYS A 89 -5.18 11.34 9.15
CA CYS A 89 -6.10 10.41 9.78
C CYS A 89 -5.57 8.99 9.61
N GLN A 90 -5.63 8.17 10.65
CA GLN A 90 -5.44 6.73 10.56
C GLN A 90 -6.75 6.04 10.92
N ASN A 91 -7.26 5.24 9.99
CA ASN A 91 -8.38 4.34 10.22
C ASN A 91 -7.82 2.95 10.50
N VAL A 92 -8.05 2.46 11.71
CA VAL A 92 -7.59 1.14 12.17
C VAL A 92 -8.80 0.25 12.35
N GLU A 93 -8.89 -0.82 11.56
CA GLU A 93 -10.01 -1.76 11.61
C GLU A 93 -9.67 -3.04 12.37
N TYR A 94 -10.70 -3.65 12.94
CA TYR A 94 -10.61 -4.86 13.73
C TYR A 94 -11.64 -5.90 13.28
N ALA A 95 -11.32 -7.17 13.53
CA ALA A 95 -12.25 -8.28 13.42
C ALA A 95 -12.33 -9.03 14.75
N MET A 96 -13.57 -9.30 15.19
CA MET A 96 -13.85 -10.17 16.33
C MET A 96 -14.11 -11.58 15.82
N LYS A 97 -13.33 -12.56 16.30
CA LYS A 97 -13.53 -13.98 16.00
C LYS A 97 -13.23 -14.83 17.22
N ASP A 98 -14.17 -15.69 17.61
CA ASP A 98 -14.02 -16.63 18.73
C ASP A 98 -13.62 -15.96 20.06
N GLY A 99 -14.14 -14.75 20.33
CA GLY A 99 -13.81 -13.96 21.53
C GLY A 99 -12.44 -13.27 21.50
N ILE A 100 -11.78 -13.29 20.34
CA ILE A 100 -10.49 -12.64 20.10
C ILE A 100 -10.69 -11.49 19.13
N LEU A 101 -10.29 -10.28 19.54
CA LEU A 101 -10.27 -9.10 18.68
C LEU A 101 -8.87 -8.92 18.09
N ARG A 102 -8.78 -8.77 16.76
CA ARG A 102 -7.53 -8.59 16.01
C ARG A 102 -7.58 -7.34 15.15
N GLU A 103 -6.50 -6.59 15.09
CA GLU A 103 -6.30 -5.57 14.05
C GLU A 103 -6.19 -6.26 12.68
N THR A 104 -6.91 -5.73 11.69
CA THR A 104 -6.95 -6.30 10.33
C THR A 104 -6.37 -5.37 9.28
N SER A 105 -6.41 -4.06 9.51
CA SER A 105 -5.82 -3.09 8.59
C SER A 105 -5.59 -1.72 9.23
N ILE A 106 -4.59 -1.01 8.72
CA ILE A 106 -4.39 0.42 9.00
C ILE A 106 -4.37 1.15 7.66
N THR A 107 -5.33 2.05 7.46
CA THR A 107 -5.37 2.96 6.31
C THR A 107 -4.99 4.37 6.75
N THR A 108 -3.98 4.95 6.12
CA THR A 108 -3.57 6.34 6.39
C THR A 108 -4.18 7.26 5.34
N VAL A 109 -4.87 8.29 5.79
CA VAL A 109 -5.62 9.23 4.96
C VAL A 109 -5.17 10.66 5.29
N HIS A 110 -4.52 11.29 4.31
CA HIS A 110 -4.12 12.68 4.34
C HIS A 110 -5.28 13.59 3.89
N ALA A 111 -5.10 14.90 4.05
CA ALA A 111 -6.03 15.90 3.53
C ALA A 111 -6.35 15.63 2.04
N GLY A 112 -7.64 15.69 1.70
CA GLY A 112 -8.15 15.35 0.36
C GLY A 112 -8.59 13.89 0.22
N GLY A 113 -8.36 13.06 1.23
CA GLY A 113 -8.84 11.68 1.27
C GLY A 113 -10.20 11.50 1.96
N ILE A 114 -10.83 10.34 1.72
CA ILE A 114 -12.07 9.92 2.38
C ILE A 114 -11.90 8.47 2.85
N VAL A 115 -12.29 8.18 4.10
CA VAL A 115 -12.46 6.83 4.64
C VAL A 115 -13.92 6.41 4.46
N PRO A 116 -14.23 5.38 3.67
CA PRO A 116 -15.54 4.75 3.66
C PRO A 116 -15.74 3.88 4.93
N GLU A 117 -16.84 4.09 5.65
CA GLU A 117 -17.23 3.31 6.83
C GLU A 117 -18.49 2.50 6.52
N GLN A 118 -18.33 1.20 6.21
CA GLN A 118 -19.50 0.33 5.97
C GLN A 118 -20.18 -0.06 7.27
N ASP A 119 -21.45 -0.47 7.19
CA ASP A 119 -22.14 -1.09 8.31
C ASP A 119 -21.42 -2.38 8.74
N ASN A 120 -21.49 -2.71 10.03
CA ASN A 120 -20.85 -3.84 10.69
C ASN A 120 -19.32 -3.82 10.71
N ILE A 121 -18.69 -2.65 10.70
CA ILE A 121 -17.23 -2.53 10.94
C ILE A 121 -16.91 -2.23 12.40
N ILE A 122 -15.79 -2.76 12.88
CA ILE A 122 -15.19 -2.38 14.17
C ILE A 122 -13.93 -1.58 13.86
N HIS A 123 -13.83 -0.33 14.33
CA HIS A 123 -12.67 0.49 14.01
C HIS A 123 -12.37 1.59 15.04
N THR A 124 -11.24 2.26 14.88
CA THR A 124 -10.92 3.54 15.54
C THR A 124 -10.33 4.51 14.53
N ILE A 125 -10.66 5.78 14.71
CA ILE A 125 -10.04 6.89 14.00
C ILE A 125 -9.02 7.55 14.91
N ARG A 126 -7.81 7.76 14.39
CA ARG A 126 -6.69 8.38 15.11
C ARG A 126 -6.11 9.54 14.32
N ASN A 127 -5.66 10.56 15.02
CA ASN A 127 -4.76 11.56 14.48
C ASN A 127 -3.35 10.95 14.37
N GLY A 128 -2.91 10.68 13.15
CA GLY A 128 -1.60 10.09 12.87
C GLY A 128 -0.41 11.03 13.08
N SER A 129 -0.63 12.24 13.61
CA SER A 129 0.43 13.19 13.95
C SER A 129 0.49 13.45 15.45
N GLU A 130 1.70 13.31 16.00
CA GLU A 130 2.03 13.69 17.39
C GLU A 130 2.22 15.19 17.59
N THR A 131 2.24 15.98 16.51
CA THR A 131 2.56 17.42 16.59
C THR A 131 1.54 18.34 15.92
N GLN A 132 0.71 17.81 15.02
CA GLN A 132 -0.28 18.60 14.29
C GLN A 132 -1.70 18.13 14.59
N PRO A 133 -2.70 19.03 14.63
CA PRO A 133 -4.09 18.64 14.76
C PRO A 133 -4.62 18.03 13.46
N LEU A 134 -5.64 17.20 13.60
CA LEU A 134 -6.45 16.66 12.50
C LEU A 134 -7.83 17.32 12.53
N ILE A 135 -8.39 17.57 11.34
CA ILE A 135 -9.77 18.02 11.16
C ILE A 135 -10.44 17.11 10.14
N THR A 136 -11.60 16.58 10.51
CA THR A 136 -12.39 15.68 9.67
C THR A 136 -13.84 16.16 9.58
N VAL A 137 -14.50 15.80 8.49
CA VAL A 137 -15.96 15.97 8.31
C VAL A 137 -16.55 14.58 8.16
N HIS A 138 -17.46 14.23 9.06
CA HIS A 138 -18.08 12.93 9.09
C HIS A 138 -19.49 13.02 8.52
N PHE A 139 -19.92 11.96 7.86
CA PHE A 139 -21.25 11.81 7.27
C PHE A 139 -21.83 10.47 7.72
N TYR A 140 -22.96 10.44 8.44
CA TYR A 140 -23.56 9.21 8.96
C TYR A 140 -25.02 9.04 8.56
N HIS A 141 -25.37 7.81 8.17
CA HIS A 141 -26.74 7.42 7.86
C HIS A 141 -27.08 6.01 8.41
N PRO A 142 -28.24 5.84 9.07
CA PRO A 142 -29.13 6.89 9.58
C PRO A 142 -28.42 7.88 10.51
N ALA A 143 -28.97 9.08 10.69
CA ALA A 143 -28.37 10.09 11.55
C ALA A 143 -28.30 9.62 13.02
N LEU A 144 -27.15 9.78 13.66
CA LEU A 144 -26.95 9.44 15.07
C LEU A 144 -27.39 10.63 15.93
N VAL A 145 -28.68 10.68 16.26
CA VAL A 145 -29.27 11.74 17.11
C VAL A 145 -28.55 11.83 18.47
N ASN A 146 -28.13 10.68 18.99
CA ASN A 146 -27.27 10.52 20.15
C ASN A 146 -26.41 9.25 19.97
N LEU A 147 -25.63 8.88 20.99
CA LEU A 147 -24.77 7.69 20.95
C LEU A 147 -25.39 6.48 21.67
N ASP A 148 -26.71 6.49 21.90
CA ASP A 148 -27.40 5.39 22.59
C ASP A 148 -27.25 4.08 21.79
N GLY A 149 -26.81 3.03 22.49
CA GLY A 149 -26.54 1.73 21.89
C GLY A 149 -25.16 1.57 21.24
N LEU A 150 -24.37 2.65 21.08
CA LEU A 150 -23.04 2.53 20.46
C LEU A 150 -22.12 1.66 21.32
N GLN A 151 -21.60 0.59 20.72
CA GLN A 151 -20.69 -0.34 21.39
C GLN A 151 -19.24 0.10 21.22
N ILE A 152 -18.51 0.20 22.32
CA ILE A 152 -17.08 0.53 22.37
C ILE A 152 -16.26 -0.56 23.06
N TYR A 153 -15.01 -0.73 22.67
CA TYR A 153 -14.09 -1.74 23.15
C TYR A 153 -12.92 -1.08 23.87
N ASP A 154 -12.58 -1.61 25.05
CA ASP A 154 -11.37 -1.28 25.80
C ASP A 154 -10.33 -2.36 25.56
N LEU A 155 -9.37 -2.09 24.67
CA LEU A 155 -8.35 -3.07 24.30
C LEU A 155 -7.44 -3.45 25.48
N ALA A 156 -7.18 -2.50 26.39
CA ALA A 156 -6.24 -2.70 27.50
C ALA A 156 -6.82 -3.61 28.59
N ASN A 157 -8.13 -3.50 28.82
CA ASN A 157 -8.80 -4.23 29.90
C ASN A 157 -9.73 -5.36 29.39
N GLY A 158 -9.88 -5.51 28.07
CA GLY A 158 -10.77 -6.51 27.46
C GLY A 158 -12.24 -6.28 27.81
N ARG A 159 -12.68 -5.01 27.87
CA ARG A 159 -14.06 -4.63 28.27
C ARG A 159 -14.88 -4.15 27.09
N ILE A 160 -16.17 -4.45 27.10
CA ILE A 160 -17.14 -3.88 26.16
C ILE A 160 -18.08 -2.94 26.91
N GLY A 161 -18.21 -1.72 26.41
CA GLY A 161 -19.16 -0.71 26.90
C GLY A 161 -20.25 -0.46 25.87
N ILE A 162 -21.50 -0.32 26.31
CA ILE A 162 -22.62 0.16 25.51
C ILE A 162 -22.97 1.55 26.03
N LEU A 163 -22.84 2.56 25.17
CA LEU A 163 -23.17 3.94 25.50
C LEU A 163 -24.69 4.14 25.59
N ASN A 164 -25.10 5.23 26.25
CA ASN A 164 -26.48 5.70 26.30
C ASN A 164 -26.58 7.14 25.76
N ASP A 165 -27.79 7.71 25.81
CA ASP A 165 -28.09 9.04 25.28
C ASP A 165 -27.39 10.21 26.00
N GLN A 166 -26.75 9.98 27.15
CA GLN A 166 -25.98 10.99 27.89
C GLN A 166 -24.52 11.09 27.40
N ALA A 167 -24.04 10.12 26.63
CA ALA A 167 -22.65 10.12 26.14
C ALA A 167 -22.41 11.26 25.15
N ALA A 168 -21.40 12.09 25.42
CA ALA A 168 -21.03 13.19 24.53
C ALA A 168 -20.10 12.74 23.39
N SER A 169 -19.35 11.66 23.60
CA SER A 169 -18.35 11.11 22.68
C SER A 169 -18.24 9.59 22.76
N ALA A 170 -17.60 8.98 21.77
CA ALA A 170 -17.27 7.55 21.75
C ALA A 170 -15.93 7.35 22.49
N SER A 171 -15.95 7.50 23.81
CA SER A 171 -14.76 7.46 24.66
C SER A 171 -15.00 6.71 25.97
N TRP A 172 -13.94 6.08 26.49
CA TRP A 172 -13.90 5.52 27.84
C TRP A 172 -13.65 6.58 28.93
N ASP A 173 -13.37 7.83 28.55
CA ASP A 173 -13.25 8.97 29.46
C ASP A 173 -14.62 9.54 29.87
N GLU A 174 -15.71 9.09 29.24
CA GLU A 174 -17.08 9.44 29.63
C GLU A 174 -17.39 8.94 31.05
N PRO A 175 -18.21 9.65 31.84
CA PRO A 175 -18.60 9.19 33.16
C PRO A 175 -19.38 7.87 33.06
N VAL A 176 -19.31 7.02 34.10
CA VAL A 176 -20.02 5.73 34.15
C VAL A 176 -21.53 5.88 33.89
N SER A 177 -22.12 7.03 34.22
CA SER A 177 -23.53 7.34 33.93
C SER A 177 -23.87 7.40 32.43
N SER A 178 -22.87 7.57 31.56
CA SER A 178 -23.01 7.57 30.09
C SER A 178 -23.04 6.16 29.49
N PHE A 179 -22.97 5.12 30.32
CA PHE A 179 -23.01 3.72 29.88
C PHE A 179 -24.31 3.05 30.33
N SER A 180 -25.02 2.43 29.39
CA SER A 180 -26.15 1.55 29.70
C SER A 180 -25.67 0.19 30.23
N ARG A 181 -24.50 -0.27 29.78
CA ARG A 181 -23.88 -1.53 30.20
C ARG A 181 -22.37 -1.51 30.02
N ILE A 182 -21.65 -2.09 30.98
CA ILE A 182 -20.23 -2.43 30.86
C ILE A 182 -20.09 -3.93 31.15
N THR A 183 -19.34 -4.63 30.32
CA THR A 183 -19.04 -6.06 30.47
C THR A 183 -17.53 -6.24 30.53
N ASP A 184 -17.04 -6.67 31.69
CA ASP A 184 -15.62 -6.98 31.90
C ASP A 184 -15.24 -8.35 31.33
N HIS A 185 -13.95 -8.51 30.99
CA HIS A 185 -13.41 -9.76 30.43
C HIS A 185 -14.21 -10.30 29.23
N ALA A 186 -14.74 -9.38 28.40
CA ALA A 186 -15.63 -9.69 27.30
C ALA A 186 -14.89 -10.26 26.08
N PHE A 187 -13.61 -9.94 25.94
CA PHE A 187 -12.76 -10.43 24.85
C PHE A 187 -11.28 -10.42 25.26
N SER A 188 -10.46 -11.07 24.45
CA SER A 188 -9.00 -10.92 24.47
C SER A 188 -8.53 -10.15 23.23
N TYR A 189 -7.61 -9.22 23.41
CA TYR A 189 -6.97 -8.51 22.30
C TYR A 189 -5.70 -9.24 21.90
N ASP A 190 -5.62 -9.64 20.64
CA ASP A 190 -4.48 -10.39 20.12
C ASP A 190 -3.41 -9.44 19.60
N THR A 191 -2.28 -9.42 20.30
CA THR A 191 -1.05 -8.71 19.92
C THR A 191 -0.03 -9.65 19.25
N SER A 192 -0.34 -10.93 19.04
CA SER A 192 0.63 -11.92 18.51
C SER A 192 1.01 -11.69 17.05
N GLY A 193 0.21 -10.93 16.29
CA GLY A 193 0.63 -10.39 14.99
C GLY A 193 1.88 -9.50 15.08
N ASP A 194 2.23 -9.03 16.28
CA ASP A 194 3.43 -8.24 16.51
C ASP A 194 4.70 -9.10 16.63
N ASP A 195 4.62 -10.39 16.93
CA ASP A 195 5.77 -11.23 17.30
C ASP A 195 6.35 -12.09 16.16
N GLU A 196 5.73 -12.12 14.98
CA GLU A 196 6.33 -12.78 13.80
C GLU A 196 7.31 -11.83 13.06
N PRO A 197 8.62 -12.14 12.99
CA PRO A 197 9.65 -11.24 12.43
C PRO A 197 9.58 -11.04 10.90
N ALA A 198 8.49 -11.42 10.24
CA ALA A 198 8.47 -11.79 8.84
C ALA A 198 7.32 -11.25 8.00
N SER A 199 6.18 -10.83 8.56
CA SER A 199 5.05 -10.44 7.73
C SER A 199 5.15 -8.98 7.30
N HIS A 200 4.99 -8.77 6.00
CA HIS A 200 4.65 -7.46 5.45
C HIS A 200 3.16 -7.24 5.61
N ILE A 201 2.76 -6.01 5.95
CA ILE A 201 1.35 -5.61 6.07
C ILE A 201 1.05 -4.54 5.03
N ILE A 202 -0.09 -4.69 4.35
CA ILE A 202 -0.63 -3.68 3.46
C ILE A 202 -1.11 -2.47 4.26
N ARG A 203 -0.62 -1.28 3.90
CA ARG A 203 -0.88 -0.01 4.56
C ARG A 203 -1.25 1.06 3.53
N PRO A 204 -2.52 1.14 3.13
CA PRO A 204 -2.94 2.05 2.06
C PRO A 204 -2.72 3.53 2.45
N LEU A 205 -2.38 4.35 1.45
CA LEU A 205 -2.16 5.79 1.59
C LEU A 205 -3.12 6.60 0.72
N ILE A 206 -4.00 7.40 1.29
CA ILE A 206 -5.02 8.13 0.54
C ILE A 206 -4.84 9.64 0.72
N PRO A 207 -4.75 10.46 -0.36
CA PRO A 207 -4.63 10.06 -1.76
C PRO A 207 -3.26 9.43 -2.07
N LYS A 208 -3.11 8.82 -3.27
CA LYS A 208 -1.83 8.28 -3.72
C LYS A 208 -0.77 9.39 -3.77
N PRO A 209 0.41 9.20 -3.14
CA PRO A 209 1.51 10.14 -3.28
C PRO A 209 2.02 10.23 -4.73
N ASP A 210 2.70 11.33 -5.06
CA ASP A 210 3.33 11.49 -6.37
C ASP A 210 4.55 10.58 -6.57
N ALA A 211 5.02 10.47 -7.82
CA ALA A 211 6.12 9.59 -8.20
C ALA A 211 7.43 9.90 -7.43
N THR A 212 7.72 11.18 -7.16
CA THR A 212 8.92 11.59 -6.43
C THR A 212 8.85 11.15 -4.97
N THR A 213 7.70 11.36 -4.34
CA THR A 213 7.44 10.94 -2.96
C THR A 213 7.53 9.43 -2.83
N ILE A 214 6.92 8.68 -3.76
CA ILE A 214 7.01 7.22 -3.80
C ILE A 214 8.46 6.75 -3.93
N SER A 215 9.27 7.38 -4.81
CA SER A 215 10.69 7.04 -4.97
C SER A 215 11.49 7.26 -3.68
N ASN A 216 11.25 8.37 -2.98
CA ASN A 216 11.95 8.68 -1.73
C ASN A 216 11.55 7.71 -0.59
N MET A 217 10.28 7.31 -0.55
CA MET A 217 9.80 6.30 0.41
C MET A 217 10.49 4.94 0.16
N LEU A 218 10.63 4.56 -1.11
CA LEU A 218 11.29 3.33 -1.52
C LEU A 218 12.78 3.31 -1.13
N GLU A 219 13.47 4.44 -1.30
CA GLU A 219 14.87 4.62 -0.85
C GLU A 219 15.00 4.41 0.66
N ALA A 220 14.20 5.13 1.45
CA ALA A 220 14.22 4.98 2.90
C ALA A 220 13.89 3.54 3.36
N TYR A 221 12.96 2.88 2.68
CA TYR A 221 12.59 1.49 2.98
C TYR A 221 13.74 0.51 2.72
N TYR A 222 14.44 0.61 1.59
CA TYR A 222 15.51 -0.31 1.26
C TYR A 222 16.83 -0.01 1.97
N ASP A 223 17.11 1.26 2.29
CA ASP A 223 18.22 1.62 3.17
C ASP A 223 18.06 0.98 4.56
N ASP A 224 16.87 1.05 5.15
CA ASP A 224 16.57 0.41 6.45
C ASP A 224 16.76 -1.12 6.41
N GLN A 225 16.48 -1.74 5.25
CA GLN A 225 16.54 -3.20 5.10
C GLN A 225 17.87 -3.74 4.60
N ALA A 226 18.77 -2.88 4.11
CA ALA A 226 19.98 -3.28 3.42
C ALA A 226 20.82 -4.28 4.24
N THR A 227 20.94 -4.08 5.55
CA THR A 227 21.79 -4.92 6.43
C THR A 227 21.28 -6.35 6.59
N MET A 228 19.95 -6.55 6.53
CA MET A 228 19.32 -7.87 6.69
C MET A 228 18.85 -8.48 5.37
N TYR A 229 18.96 -7.75 4.26
CA TYR A 229 18.36 -8.12 2.97
C TYR A 229 18.80 -9.50 2.48
N ASP A 230 20.11 -9.73 2.38
CA ASP A 230 20.67 -11.01 1.92
C ASP A 230 20.32 -12.17 2.86
N TYR A 231 20.25 -11.92 4.16
CA TYR A 231 19.83 -12.93 5.14
C TYR A 231 18.35 -13.31 4.94
N LEU A 232 17.47 -12.32 4.76
CA LEU A 232 16.04 -12.55 4.58
C LEU A 232 15.75 -13.29 3.27
N ASP A 233 16.45 -12.96 2.18
CA ASP A 233 16.38 -13.70 0.92
C ASP A 233 16.64 -15.20 1.10
N GLN A 234 17.49 -15.57 2.05
CA GLN A 234 17.85 -16.96 2.34
C GLN A 234 17.01 -17.61 3.44
N ALA A 235 16.47 -16.82 4.37
CA ALA A 235 15.71 -17.31 5.51
C ALA A 235 14.32 -17.82 5.11
N TYR A 236 13.68 -17.26 4.08
CA TYR A 236 12.37 -17.69 3.60
C TYR A 236 12.51 -18.69 2.44
N ALA A 237 12.06 -19.94 2.67
CA ALA A 237 12.20 -21.02 1.71
C ALA A 237 11.56 -20.73 0.35
N SER A 238 10.35 -20.17 0.32
CA SER A 238 9.66 -19.80 -0.93
C SER A 238 10.41 -18.75 -1.73
N ARG A 239 10.82 -17.66 -1.07
CA ARG A 239 11.59 -16.57 -1.68
C ARG A 239 12.94 -17.07 -2.22
N LYS A 240 13.66 -17.88 -1.44
CA LYS A 240 14.93 -18.47 -1.86
C LYS A 240 14.78 -19.31 -3.13
N LEU A 241 13.85 -20.27 -3.12
CA LEU A 241 13.61 -21.18 -4.24
C LEU A 241 13.12 -20.42 -5.48
N TYR A 242 12.28 -19.39 -5.30
CA TYR A 242 11.86 -18.50 -6.39
C TYR A 242 13.07 -17.79 -7.03
N ILE A 243 13.93 -17.17 -6.22
CA ILE A 243 15.12 -16.46 -6.70
C ILE A 243 16.04 -17.41 -7.45
N GLU A 244 16.34 -18.59 -6.89
CA GLU A 244 17.17 -19.61 -7.52
C GLU A 244 16.58 -20.07 -8.87
N GLY A 245 15.25 -20.24 -8.94
CA GLY A 245 14.54 -20.62 -10.16
C GLY A 245 14.60 -19.55 -11.25
N ILE A 246 14.45 -18.27 -10.90
CA ILE A 246 14.61 -17.15 -11.85
C ILE A 246 16.07 -17.03 -12.31
N ASN A 247 17.02 -17.06 -11.37
CA ASN A 247 18.45 -16.96 -11.67
C ASN A 247 18.89 -18.08 -12.62
N SER A 248 18.43 -19.32 -12.40
CA SER A 248 18.74 -20.48 -13.25
C SER A 248 18.17 -20.35 -14.67
N ARG A 249 16.95 -19.81 -14.83
CA ARG A 249 16.37 -19.53 -16.16
C ARG A 249 17.21 -18.52 -16.93
N ILE A 250 17.55 -17.40 -16.30
CA ILE A 250 18.38 -16.36 -16.90
C ILE A 250 19.75 -16.94 -17.29
N ALA A 251 20.40 -17.68 -16.38
CA ALA A 251 21.66 -18.36 -16.67
C ALA A 251 21.57 -19.32 -17.86
N GLY A 252 20.48 -20.08 -17.98
CA GLY A 252 20.23 -20.96 -19.13
C GLY A 252 20.11 -20.22 -20.45
N HIS A 253 19.46 -19.04 -20.47
CA HIS A 253 19.44 -18.19 -21.66
C HIS A 253 20.84 -17.68 -22.02
N LEU A 254 21.65 -17.32 -21.02
CA LEU A 254 23.03 -16.84 -21.22
C LEU A 254 23.95 -17.96 -21.72
N GLN A 255 23.82 -19.18 -21.23
CA GLN A 255 24.58 -20.33 -21.74
C GLN A 255 24.35 -20.61 -23.23
N GLN A 256 23.16 -20.26 -23.73
CA GLN A 256 22.78 -20.40 -25.14
C GLN A 256 23.05 -19.13 -25.95
N ALA A 257 23.34 -18.00 -25.29
CA ALA A 257 23.74 -16.78 -25.95
C ALA A 257 25.15 -16.93 -26.54
N GLY A 258 25.49 -16.08 -27.51
CA GLY A 258 26.87 -15.91 -27.95
C GLY A 258 27.74 -15.31 -26.84
N ASN A 259 28.88 -14.73 -27.22
CA ASN A 259 29.71 -13.99 -26.28
C ASN A 259 28.93 -12.79 -25.70
N VAL A 260 28.71 -12.77 -24.40
CA VAL A 260 28.16 -11.61 -23.68
C VAL A 260 29.36 -10.80 -23.17
N ASP A 261 29.41 -9.50 -23.49
CA ASP A 261 30.49 -8.65 -22.99
C ASP A 261 30.04 -7.86 -21.76
N ARG A 262 28.82 -7.30 -21.80
CA ARG A 262 28.30 -6.35 -20.79
C ARG A 262 26.86 -6.64 -20.40
N LEU A 263 26.62 -6.71 -19.09
CA LEU A 263 25.31 -6.81 -18.47
C LEU A 263 24.99 -5.54 -17.66
N LEU A 264 23.80 -4.97 -17.86
CA LEU A 264 23.23 -3.93 -16.98
C LEU A 264 22.25 -4.55 -15.99
N ALA A 265 22.54 -4.46 -14.70
CA ALA A 265 21.68 -4.92 -13.62
C ALA A 265 20.99 -3.73 -12.95
N MET A 266 19.74 -3.46 -13.33
CA MET A 266 18.94 -2.42 -12.70
C MET A 266 18.32 -2.91 -11.40
N ALA A 267 18.24 -2.02 -10.40
CA ALA A 267 17.83 -2.35 -9.04
C ALA A 267 18.61 -3.56 -8.51
N CYS A 268 19.95 -3.50 -8.64
CA CYS A 268 20.81 -4.65 -8.38
C CYS A 268 20.88 -5.05 -6.90
N GLY A 269 20.35 -4.21 -5.99
CA GLY A 269 20.45 -4.35 -4.55
C GLY A 269 21.89 -4.53 -4.12
N THR A 270 22.13 -5.55 -3.31
CA THR A 270 23.47 -5.94 -2.83
C THR A 270 24.36 -6.55 -3.92
N GLY A 271 23.90 -6.67 -5.16
CA GLY A 271 24.64 -7.24 -6.28
C GLY A 271 24.71 -8.78 -6.30
N ARG A 272 24.21 -9.45 -5.24
CA ARG A 272 24.26 -10.91 -5.08
C ARG A 272 23.67 -11.66 -6.27
N ARG A 273 22.47 -11.29 -6.72
CA ARG A 273 21.79 -12.01 -7.83
C ARG A 273 22.57 -11.88 -9.14
N ALA A 274 23.13 -10.71 -9.42
CA ALA A 274 23.90 -10.48 -10.64
C ALA A 274 25.17 -11.33 -10.69
N THR A 275 25.91 -11.44 -9.57
CA THR A 275 27.10 -12.31 -9.50
C THR A 275 26.77 -13.79 -9.55
N GLU A 276 25.66 -14.20 -8.92
CA GLU A 276 25.15 -15.57 -8.96
C GLU A 276 24.77 -15.98 -10.39
N ILE A 277 24.00 -15.16 -11.11
CA ILE A 277 23.63 -15.40 -12.51
C ILE A 277 24.87 -15.52 -13.41
N ARG A 278 25.88 -14.65 -13.23
CA ARG A 278 27.16 -14.76 -13.96
C ARG A 278 27.82 -16.11 -13.72
N THR A 279 27.93 -16.50 -12.46
CA THR A 279 28.53 -17.79 -12.06
C THR A 279 27.78 -18.97 -12.66
N LEU A 280 26.45 -19.02 -12.55
CA LEU A 280 25.61 -20.08 -13.10
C LEU A 280 25.66 -20.15 -14.62
N SER A 281 25.80 -19.00 -15.29
CA SER A 281 25.88 -18.94 -16.75
C SER A 281 27.18 -19.51 -17.32
N GLY A 282 28.25 -19.59 -16.50
CA GLY A 282 29.59 -19.95 -16.95
C GLY A 282 30.23 -18.95 -17.91
N GLN A 283 29.63 -17.76 -18.08
CA GLN A 283 30.18 -16.66 -18.86
C GLN A 283 30.93 -15.66 -17.98
N ASP A 284 31.88 -14.94 -18.58
CA ASP A 284 32.67 -13.91 -17.92
C ASP A 284 32.43 -12.56 -18.60
N TYR A 285 31.38 -11.87 -18.14
CA TYR A 285 30.98 -10.55 -18.62
C TYR A 285 31.13 -9.48 -17.52
N GLN A 286 31.30 -8.24 -17.96
CA GLN A 286 31.29 -7.08 -17.08
C GLN A 286 29.86 -6.83 -16.60
N ILE A 287 29.68 -6.67 -15.29
CA ILE A 287 28.40 -6.29 -14.68
C ILE A 287 28.48 -4.81 -14.29
N ILE A 288 27.53 -4.04 -14.78
CA ILE A 288 27.27 -2.66 -14.36
C ILE A 288 25.94 -2.68 -13.60
N GLY A 289 25.94 -2.36 -12.31
CA GLY A 289 24.75 -2.30 -11.49
C GLY A 289 24.28 -0.87 -11.23
N VAL A 290 22.98 -0.68 -11.12
CA VAL A 290 22.36 0.57 -10.69
C VAL A 290 21.40 0.28 -9.56
N ASP A 291 21.52 0.99 -8.45
CA ASP A 291 20.54 0.93 -7.37
C ASP A 291 20.30 2.31 -6.74
N LEU A 292 19.10 2.46 -6.17
CA LEU A 292 18.66 3.67 -5.50
C LEU A 292 19.08 3.70 -4.03
N SER A 293 19.28 2.54 -3.39
CA SER A 293 19.66 2.45 -1.99
C SER A 293 21.16 2.62 -1.85
N LYS A 294 21.58 3.67 -1.17
CA LYS A 294 23.00 3.92 -0.90
C LYS A 294 23.62 2.79 -0.08
N GLU A 295 22.90 2.27 0.90
CA GLU A 295 23.38 1.19 1.77
C GLU A 295 23.54 -0.14 1.00
N MET A 296 22.64 -0.44 0.06
CA MET A 296 22.78 -1.61 -0.82
C MET A 296 23.95 -1.46 -1.80
N VAL A 297 24.12 -0.27 -2.39
CA VAL A 297 25.24 0.03 -3.28
C VAL A 297 26.57 -0.17 -2.59
N GLU A 298 26.71 0.24 -1.33
CA GLU A 298 27.96 0.08 -0.58
C GLU A 298 28.32 -1.40 -0.42
N GLN A 299 27.34 -2.25 -0.10
CA GLN A 299 27.54 -3.70 -0.03
C GLN A 299 27.86 -4.32 -1.40
N ALA A 300 27.27 -3.80 -2.47
CA ALA A 300 27.49 -4.31 -3.83
C ALA A 300 28.93 -4.05 -4.33
N LYS A 301 29.59 -2.98 -3.85
CA LYS A 301 31.00 -2.69 -4.17
C LYS A 301 31.95 -3.78 -3.70
N ASP A 302 31.64 -4.45 -2.59
CA ASP A 302 32.45 -5.56 -2.07
C ASP A 302 32.42 -6.81 -2.97
N ARG A 303 31.57 -6.84 -4.00
CA ARG A 303 31.37 -7.98 -4.91
C ARG A 303 32.02 -7.79 -6.29
N ASP A 304 32.98 -6.89 -6.41
CA ASP A 304 33.73 -6.59 -7.66
C ASP A 304 32.79 -6.22 -8.84
N LEU A 305 31.81 -5.37 -8.54
CA LEU A 305 30.84 -4.86 -9.49
C LEU A 305 31.09 -3.36 -9.74
N GLU A 306 30.92 -2.91 -10.99
CA GLU A 306 30.81 -1.48 -11.27
C GLU A 306 29.40 -1.04 -10.88
N ILE A 307 29.23 -0.33 -9.76
CA ILE A 307 27.91 0.05 -9.24
C ILE A 307 27.74 1.56 -9.22
N MET A 308 26.55 1.99 -9.64
CA MET A 308 26.12 3.39 -9.61
C MET A 308 24.96 3.55 -8.63
N HIS A 309 25.09 4.53 -7.73
CA HIS A 309 23.99 5.02 -6.93
C HIS A 309 23.24 6.08 -7.74
N ALA A 310 22.04 5.76 -8.22
CA ALA A 310 21.24 6.65 -9.04
C ALA A 310 19.74 6.35 -8.90
N SER A 311 18.92 7.39 -9.12
CA SER A 311 17.48 7.21 -9.22
C SER A 311 17.14 6.53 -10.54
N TRP A 312 16.01 5.82 -10.56
CA TRP A 312 15.49 5.25 -11.80
C TRP A 312 15.02 6.32 -12.81
N ASN A 313 14.97 7.58 -12.39
CA ASN A 313 14.60 8.72 -13.24
C ASN A 313 15.79 9.35 -14.00
N ASP A 314 17.04 9.03 -13.67
CA ASP A 314 18.22 9.66 -14.26
C ASP A 314 19.43 8.74 -14.45
N PHE A 315 19.28 7.44 -14.17
CA PHE A 315 20.35 6.44 -14.28
C PHE A 315 21.13 6.46 -15.60
N GLU A 316 20.49 6.77 -16.74
CA GLU A 316 21.18 6.74 -18.03
C GLU A 316 22.25 7.83 -18.17
N LEU A 317 22.17 8.91 -17.39
CA LEU A 317 23.16 9.99 -17.41
C LEU A 317 24.53 9.53 -16.88
N HIS A 318 24.54 8.41 -16.16
CA HIS A 318 25.72 7.84 -15.53
C HIS A 318 26.31 6.67 -16.33
N LEU A 319 25.60 6.17 -17.34
CA LEU A 319 25.99 5.00 -18.10
C LEU A 319 26.67 5.36 -19.42
N SER A 320 27.64 4.53 -19.82
CA SER A 320 28.30 4.63 -21.12
C SER A 320 28.25 3.30 -21.88
N GLY A 321 28.10 3.41 -23.21
CA GLY A 321 28.02 2.27 -24.11
C GLY A 321 26.64 1.62 -24.21
N LYS A 322 26.60 0.42 -24.79
CA LYS A 322 25.41 -0.41 -24.96
C LYS A 322 25.62 -1.77 -24.31
N PHE A 323 24.53 -2.42 -23.92
CA PHE A 323 24.55 -3.69 -23.19
C PHE A 323 24.02 -4.84 -24.04
N ASP A 324 24.61 -6.02 -23.85
CA ASP A 324 24.18 -7.28 -24.48
C ASP A 324 22.98 -7.87 -23.73
N ILE A 325 22.98 -7.69 -22.41
CA ILE A 325 21.97 -8.22 -21.49
C ILE A 325 21.58 -7.14 -20.50
N LEU A 326 20.29 -7.08 -20.19
CA LEU A 326 19.73 -6.20 -19.19
C LEU A 326 18.86 -7.01 -18.22
N THR A 327 18.88 -6.66 -16.95
CA THR A 327 17.99 -7.26 -15.95
C THR A 327 17.35 -6.17 -15.10
N THR A 328 16.10 -6.39 -14.70
CA THR A 328 15.37 -5.55 -13.73
C THR A 328 14.52 -6.49 -12.88
N LEU A 329 15.13 -7.06 -11.85
CA LEU A 329 14.57 -8.21 -11.16
C LEU A 329 13.96 -7.83 -9.82
N TYR A 330 12.74 -8.30 -9.55
CA TYR A 330 11.97 -8.04 -8.32
C TYR A 330 11.83 -6.55 -8.00
N ALA A 331 11.82 -5.72 -9.04
CA ALA A 331 11.94 -4.26 -8.90
C ALA A 331 10.98 -3.46 -9.79
N PHE A 332 10.63 -3.97 -10.97
CA PHE A 332 9.85 -3.20 -11.95
C PHE A 332 8.48 -2.73 -11.41
N GLY A 333 7.89 -3.50 -10.49
CA GLY A 333 6.64 -3.12 -9.83
C GLY A 333 6.73 -1.90 -8.91
N HIS A 334 7.92 -1.46 -8.49
CA HIS A 334 8.03 -0.25 -7.66
C HIS A 334 7.96 1.06 -8.47
N LEU A 335 7.89 0.99 -9.81
CA LEU A 335 7.65 2.15 -10.67
C LEU A 335 6.20 2.63 -10.53
N SER A 336 6.02 3.91 -10.20
CA SER A 336 4.80 4.46 -9.60
C SER A 336 3.56 4.50 -10.48
N CYS A 337 3.69 4.50 -11.81
CA CYS A 337 2.55 4.55 -12.73
C CYS A 337 2.94 4.09 -14.13
N HIS A 338 1.92 3.88 -14.97
CA HIS A 338 2.02 3.48 -16.38
C HIS A 338 3.05 4.30 -17.16
N GLU A 339 2.99 5.64 -17.09
CA GLU A 339 3.87 6.51 -17.86
C GLU A 339 5.35 6.33 -17.47
N VAL A 340 5.62 6.22 -16.17
CA VAL A 340 6.96 5.99 -15.63
C VAL A 340 7.48 4.61 -16.04
N ARG A 341 6.62 3.58 -16.01
CA ARG A 341 6.97 2.22 -16.45
C ARG A 341 7.33 2.15 -17.94
N VAL A 342 6.53 2.79 -18.80
CA VAL A 342 6.81 2.84 -20.24
C VAL A 342 8.09 3.62 -20.53
N ASP A 343 8.28 4.78 -19.89
CA ASP A 343 9.49 5.57 -20.07
C ASP A 343 10.73 4.79 -19.65
N TYR A 344 10.70 4.15 -18.47
CA TYR A 344 11.77 3.28 -17.97
C TYR A 344 12.17 2.19 -18.98
N LEU A 345 11.20 1.43 -19.51
CA LEU A 345 11.47 0.42 -20.53
C LEU A 345 12.07 1.02 -21.82
N ARG A 346 11.60 2.20 -22.27
CA ARG A 346 12.19 2.90 -23.41
C ARG A 346 13.63 3.32 -23.15
N ARG A 347 13.97 3.72 -21.92
CA ARG A 347 15.35 4.06 -21.54
C ARG A 347 16.26 2.84 -21.63
N LEU A 348 15.80 1.71 -21.10
CA LEU A 348 16.53 0.43 -21.22
C LEU A 348 16.71 0.02 -22.68
N LEU A 349 15.69 0.19 -23.54
CA LEU A 349 15.80 -0.09 -24.97
C LEU A 349 16.86 0.80 -25.64
N ARG A 350 16.96 2.08 -25.24
CA ARG A 350 18.02 2.98 -25.71
C ARG A 350 19.41 2.58 -25.23
N LEU A 351 19.55 1.76 -24.20
CA LEU A 351 20.85 1.26 -23.72
C LEU A 351 21.18 -0.14 -24.29
N ALA A 352 20.21 -0.81 -24.88
CA ALA A 352 20.37 -2.14 -25.46
C ALA A 352 21.11 -2.12 -26.81
N LYS A 353 21.95 -3.14 -27.06
CA LYS A 353 22.40 -3.50 -28.41
C LYS A 353 21.23 -4.12 -29.18
N GLN A 354 21.31 -4.16 -30.52
CA GLN A 354 20.32 -4.87 -31.33
C GLN A 354 20.30 -6.35 -30.95
N GLY A 355 19.12 -6.92 -30.68
CA GLY A 355 18.99 -8.32 -30.27
C GLY A 355 19.42 -8.61 -28.83
N ALA A 356 19.74 -7.58 -28.04
CA ALA A 356 19.98 -7.72 -26.61
C ALA A 356 18.70 -8.20 -25.90
N LEU A 357 18.89 -8.95 -24.81
CA LEU A 357 17.79 -9.47 -24.01
C LEU A 357 17.61 -8.65 -22.74
N LEU A 358 16.35 -8.37 -22.39
CA LEU A 358 15.96 -7.81 -21.11
C LEU A 358 15.11 -8.84 -20.34
N PHE A 359 15.57 -9.19 -19.13
CA PHE A 359 14.86 -10.09 -18.22
C PHE A 359 14.12 -9.30 -17.15
N VAL A 360 12.82 -9.57 -17.01
CA VAL A 360 11.92 -8.91 -16.07
C VAL A 360 11.07 -9.96 -15.35
N ASP A 361 10.97 -9.90 -14.03
CA ASP A 361 9.93 -10.59 -13.25
C ASP A 361 9.02 -9.56 -12.57
N VAL A 362 7.72 -9.83 -12.59
CA VAL A 362 6.70 -8.98 -11.97
C VAL A 362 5.71 -9.79 -11.17
N PHE A 363 5.18 -9.19 -10.11
CA PHE A 363 4.11 -9.77 -9.32
C PHE A 363 2.81 -9.83 -10.12
N ASN A 364 2.07 -10.91 -9.96
CA ASN A 364 0.87 -11.19 -10.74
C ASN A 364 -0.39 -10.87 -9.93
N LEU A 365 -1.20 -9.91 -10.40
CA LEU A 365 -2.46 -9.52 -9.76
C LEU A 365 -3.51 -10.64 -9.79
N ASP A 366 -3.40 -11.56 -10.76
CA ASP A 366 -4.29 -12.70 -10.92
C ASP A 366 -3.93 -13.89 -10.03
N ASP A 367 -2.75 -13.90 -9.39
CA ASP A 367 -2.34 -14.97 -8.48
C ASP A 367 -3.22 -15.01 -7.23
N GLN A 368 -3.97 -16.10 -7.07
CA GLN A 368 -4.90 -16.29 -5.95
C GLN A 368 -4.21 -16.67 -4.63
N THR A 369 -2.92 -16.97 -4.67
CA THR A 369 -2.15 -17.45 -3.52
C THR A 369 -1.30 -16.36 -2.88
N GLU A 370 -1.28 -15.18 -3.51
CA GLU A 370 -0.56 -13.98 -3.08
C GLU A 370 -1.53 -12.84 -2.73
N TRP A 371 -1.03 -11.61 -2.65
CA TRP A 371 -1.83 -10.42 -2.33
C TRP A 371 -2.87 -10.02 -3.39
N GLY A 372 -2.92 -10.67 -4.56
CA GLY A 372 -3.84 -10.30 -5.66
C GLY A 372 -5.30 -10.11 -5.23
N PRO A 373 -5.93 -11.09 -4.54
CA PRO A 373 -7.29 -10.96 -4.02
C PRO A 373 -7.45 -9.83 -2.99
N LEU A 374 -6.48 -9.67 -2.09
CA LEU A 374 -6.51 -8.65 -1.05
C LEU A 374 -6.40 -7.23 -1.64
N ILE A 375 -5.52 -7.05 -2.63
CA ILE A 375 -5.36 -5.79 -3.36
C ILE A 375 -6.68 -5.43 -4.04
N ARG A 376 -7.32 -6.35 -4.76
CA ARG A 376 -8.61 -6.09 -5.42
C ARG A 376 -9.71 -5.67 -4.46
N GLU A 377 -9.81 -6.37 -3.34
CA GLU A 377 -10.81 -6.07 -2.33
C GLU A 377 -10.57 -4.71 -1.68
N MET A 378 -9.31 -4.42 -1.33
CA MET A 378 -8.89 -3.11 -0.81
C MET A 378 -9.23 -1.97 -1.80
N HIS A 379 -8.92 -2.13 -3.09
CA HIS A 379 -9.21 -1.15 -4.14
C HIS A 379 -10.70 -0.85 -4.26
N ARG A 380 -11.52 -1.90 -4.21
CA ARG A 380 -12.97 -1.80 -4.27
C ARG A 380 -13.52 -1.10 -3.02
N LYS A 381 -13.12 -1.56 -1.83
CA LYS A 381 -13.60 -1.09 -0.54
C LYS A 381 -13.23 0.38 -0.29
N LEU A 382 -12.01 0.78 -0.62
CA LEU A 382 -11.49 2.14 -0.38
C LEU A 382 -11.66 3.08 -1.57
N HIS A 383 -12.30 2.62 -2.65
CA HIS A 383 -12.51 3.39 -3.88
C HIS A 383 -11.22 4.01 -4.45
N LEU A 384 -10.09 3.28 -4.37
CA LEU A 384 -8.75 3.84 -4.60
C LEU A 384 -8.53 4.43 -5.99
N LYS A 385 -9.29 3.98 -7.00
CA LYS A 385 -9.27 4.56 -8.36
C LYS A 385 -9.56 6.08 -8.35
N HIS A 386 -10.41 6.55 -7.43
CA HIS A 386 -10.68 7.98 -7.28
C HIS A 386 -9.43 8.76 -6.83
N PHE A 387 -8.52 8.09 -6.14
CA PHE A 387 -7.31 8.66 -5.55
C PHE A 387 -6.05 8.38 -6.38
N ASN A 388 -6.20 8.26 -7.70
CA ASN A 388 -5.12 8.04 -8.68
C ASN A 388 -4.38 6.69 -8.57
N TYR A 389 -4.97 5.70 -7.92
CA TYR A 389 -4.45 4.34 -7.94
C TYR A 389 -4.78 3.60 -9.25
N GLU A 390 -3.82 2.82 -9.73
CA GLU A 390 -4.01 1.76 -10.74
C GLU A 390 -4.34 0.44 -10.03
N SER A 391 -5.11 -0.46 -10.64
CA SER A 391 -5.71 -1.63 -9.95
C SER A 391 -4.74 -2.60 -9.25
N GLY A 392 -3.46 -2.55 -9.58
CA GLY A 392 -2.40 -3.35 -8.98
C GLY A 392 -1.63 -2.66 -7.85
N ASP A 393 -1.88 -1.39 -7.60
CA ASP A 393 -1.11 -0.56 -6.67
C ASP A 393 -1.35 -0.95 -5.21
N VAL A 394 -0.26 -1.08 -4.45
CA VAL A 394 -0.30 -1.35 -3.03
C VAL A 394 0.84 -0.63 -2.31
N PHE A 395 0.57 -0.18 -1.10
CA PHE A 395 1.58 0.28 -0.15
C PHE A 395 1.70 -0.73 0.98
N TYR A 396 2.91 -1.01 1.43
CA TYR A 396 3.16 -1.98 2.48
C TYR A 396 4.37 -1.58 3.33
N SER A 397 4.43 -2.09 4.56
CA SER A 397 5.65 -2.03 5.39
C SER A 397 5.90 -3.38 6.02
N ARG A 398 7.07 -3.53 6.67
CA ARG A 398 7.29 -4.65 7.60
C ARG A 398 6.63 -4.33 8.94
N ASN A 399 6.23 -5.36 9.68
CA ASN A 399 5.75 -5.19 11.05
C ASN A 399 6.75 -4.39 11.88
N ARG A 400 6.26 -3.40 12.62
CA ARG A 400 7.07 -2.53 13.50
C ARG A 400 8.11 -1.64 12.78
N HIS A 401 8.00 -1.47 11.46
CA HIS A 401 8.77 -0.48 10.70
C HIS A 401 7.85 0.58 10.09
N ASP A 402 8.28 1.84 10.17
CA ASP A 402 7.49 2.99 9.73
C ASP A 402 7.70 3.33 8.24
N HIS A 403 8.79 2.85 7.63
CA HIS A 403 9.04 3.07 6.21
C HIS A 403 8.10 2.21 5.37
N LEU A 404 7.42 2.87 4.44
CA LEU A 404 6.51 2.24 3.49
C LEU A 404 7.22 2.04 2.16
N ALA A 405 6.97 0.90 1.52
CA ALA A 405 7.27 0.66 0.13
C ALA A 405 5.98 0.67 -0.70
N TYR A 406 6.12 1.05 -1.96
CA TYR A 406 5.07 0.96 -2.97
C TYR A 406 5.37 -0.23 -3.89
N LEU A 407 4.37 -1.00 -4.29
CA LEU A 407 4.51 -2.05 -5.28
C LEU A 407 3.27 -2.10 -6.16
N HIS A 408 3.46 -2.51 -7.41
CA HIS A 408 2.39 -2.74 -8.37
C HIS A 408 2.37 -4.20 -8.82
N TYR A 409 1.20 -4.82 -8.71
CA TYR A 409 0.90 -6.15 -9.23
C TYR A 409 0.27 -6.03 -10.62
N PHE A 410 0.80 -6.78 -11.59
CA PHE A 410 0.41 -6.65 -12.99
C PHE A 410 -0.58 -7.73 -13.39
N THR A 411 -1.49 -7.39 -14.30
CA THR A 411 -2.15 -8.40 -15.13
C THR A 411 -1.29 -8.74 -16.35
N GLU A 412 -1.46 -9.93 -16.95
CA GLU A 412 -0.77 -10.26 -18.20
C GLU A 412 -1.08 -9.25 -19.31
N THR A 413 -2.34 -8.80 -19.40
CA THR A 413 -2.79 -7.83 -20.39
C THR A 413 -2.05 -6.50 -20.25
N GLU A 414 -1.90 -6.03 -19.01
CA GLU A 414 -1.21 -4.78 -18.70
C GLU A 414 0.28 -4.83 -19.04
N ILE A 415 1.00 -5.85 -18.58
CA ILE A 415 2.44 -5.93 -18.84
C ILE A 415 2.74 -6.07 -20.34
N ARG A 416 1.89 -6.80 -21.09
CA ARG A 416 2.00 -6.86 -22.56
C ARG A 416 1.81 -5.51 -23.22
N LYS A 417 0.85 -4.71 -22.74
CA LYS A 417 0.60 -3.34 -23.23
C LYS A 417 1.81 -2.44 -22.96
N LEU A 418 2.35 -2.46 -21.74
CA LEU A 418 3.55 -1.69 -21.38
C LEU A 418 4.75 -2.03 -22.28
N VAL A 419 4.99 -3.33 -22.51
CA VAL A 419 6.07 -3.79 -23.39
C VAL A 419 5.86 -3.31 -24.83
N ALA A 420 4.65 -3.47 -25.38
CA ALA A 420 4.35 -3.01 -26.73
C ALA A 420 4.55 -1.49 -26.91
N GLU A 421 4.13 -0.69 -25.94
CA GLU A 421 4.29 0.78 -25.97
C GLU A 421 5.74 1.24 -25.82
N SER A 422 6.58 0.41 -25.20
CA SER A 422 8.00 0.70 -25.01
C SER A 422 8.88 0.40 -26.23
N GLY A 423 8.39 -0.41 -27.18
CA GLY A 423 9.11 -0.83 -28.38
C GLY A 423 9.89 -2.14 -28.24
N TRP A 424 9.98 -2.72 -27.04
CA TRP A 424 10.50 -4.06 -26.82
C TRP A 424 9.59 -5.14 -27.45
N LYS A 425 10.18 -6.26 -27.86
CA LYS A 425 9.44 -7.46 -28.30
C LYS A 425 9.44 -8.52 -27.22
N ILE A 426 8.29 -9.14 -26.96
CA ILE A 426 8.21 -10.28 -26.04
C ILE A 426 8.72 -11.53 -26.77
N ARG A 427 9.86 -12.06 -26.33
CA ARG A 427 10.42 -13.33 -26.82
C ARG A 427 9.77 -14.52 -26.12
N SER A 428 9.59 -14.43 -24.81
CA SER A 428 8.80 -15.39 -24.02
C SER A 428 8.15 -14.72 -22.82
N LEU A 429 7.06 -15.34 -22.36
CA LEU A 429 6.37 -15.02 -21.12
C LEU A 429 6.00 -16.34 -20.45
N GLU A 430 6.40 -16.49 -19.19
CA GLU A 430 6.17 -17.67 -18.37
C GLU A 430 5.62 -17.25 -17.01
N TYR A 431 4.89 -18.16 -16.36
CA TYR A 431 4.48 -17.99 -14.98
C TYR A 431 5.40 -18.83 -14.10
N VAL A 432 5.90 -18.24 -13.02
CA VAL A 432 6.83 -18.89 -12.10
C VAL A 432 6.23 -18.83 -10.70
N GLY A 433 6.00 -20.00 -10.11
CA GLY A 433 5.37 -20.13 -8.79
C GLY A 433 6.17 -19.39 -7.71
N TYR A 434 5.49 -18.76 -6.76
CA TYR A 434 6.11 -18.09 -5.61
C TYR A 434 5.66 -18.72 -4.29
N SER A 435 4.35 -18.69 -3.96
CA SER A 435 3.82 -19.38 -2.78
C SER A 435 3.70 -20.89 -2.99
N ASN A 436 3.16 -21.29 -4.14
CA ASN A 436 3.09 -22.69 -4.56
C ASN A 436 4.21 -23.01 -5.54
N HIS A 437 4.87 -24.16 -5.37
CA HIS A 437 5.94 -24.64 -6.25
C HIS A 437 6.98 -23.54 -6.60
N PRO A 438 7.61 -22.93 -5.58
CA PRO A 438 8.46 -21.75 -5.77
C PRO A 438 9.60 -22.01 -6.75
N GLY A 439 9.73 -21.14 -7.76
CA GLY A 439 10.78 -21.23 -8.78
C GLY A 439 10.48 -22.22 -9.91
N GLU A 440 9.38 -22.97 -9.85
CA GLU A 440 8.93 -23.86 -10.91
C GLU A 440 7.96 -23.15 -11.87
N THR A 441 7.82 -23.67 -13.09
CA THR A 441 6.84 -23.14 -14.04
C THR A 441 5.43 -23.45 -13.54
N SER A 442 4.53 -22.48 -13.64
CA SER A 442 3.19 -22.53 -13.06
C SER A 442 2.10 -22.14 -14.06
N SER A 443 0.84 -22.23 -13.62
CA SER A 443 -0.32 -21.67 -14.31
C SER A 443 -0.44 -20.16 -14.08
N SER A 444 -1.24 -19.49 -14.91
CA SER A 444 -1.41 -18.04 -14.90
C SER A 444 -2.09 -17.48 -13.64
N ASP A 445 -2.76 -18.33 -12.87
CA ASP A 445 -3.47 -18.01 -11.63
C ASP A 445 -2.68 -18.37 -10.37
N SER A 446 -1.42 -18.82 -10.50
CA SER A 446 -0.60 -19.32 -9.39
C SER A 446 0.90 -19.04 -9.58
N GLY A 447 1.30 -17.82 -9.89
CA GLY A 447 2.71 -17.42 -9.89
C GLY A 447 2.98 -16.03 -10.47
N ASN A 448 4.20 -15.54 -10.26
CA ASN A 448 4.72 -14.29 -10.83
C ASN A 448 4.95 -14.43 -12.34
N ILE A 449 4.88 -13.31 -13.07
CA ILE A 449 5.08 -13.28 -14.52
C ILE A 449 6.57 -13.01 -14.79
N PHE A 450 7.23 -13.92 -15.49
CA PHE A 450 8.61 -13.77 -15.97
C PHE A 450 8.61 -13.52 -17.48
N LEU A 451 9.26 -12.43 -17.90
CA LEU A 451 9.35 -12.00 -19.29
C LEU A 451 10.80 -12.01 -19.77
N VAL A 452 10.98 -12.51 -20.99
CA VAL A 452 12.20 -12.31 -21.77
C VAL A 452 11.85 -11.39 -22.94
N LEU A 453 12.46 -10.22 -22.97
CA LEU A 453 12.24 -9.18 -23.97
C LEU A 453 13.46 -9.07 -24.88
N GLU A 454 13.25 -8.68 -26.14
CA GLU A 454 14.30 -8.52 -27.15
C GLU A 454 14.22 -7.12 -27.79
N ALA A 455 15.39 -6.48 -27.93
CA ALA A 455 15.58 -5.12 -28.47
C ALA A 455 15.55 -5.05 -29.99
#